data_AF-A0A1G2DIE1-F1
#
_entry.id   AF-A0A1G2DIE1-F1
#
_cell.length_a   1.000
_cell.length_b   1.000
_cell.length_c   1.000
_cell.angle_alpha   90.00
_cell.angle_beta   90.00
_cell.angle_gamma   90.00
#
_symmetry.space_group_name_H-M   'P 1'
#
loop_
_entity.id
_entity.type
_entity.pdbx_description
1 polymer ?
#
loop_
_entity_poly.entity_id
_entity_poly.type
_entity_poly.pdbx_seq_one_letter_code
_entity_poly.pdbx_strand_id
1 'polypeptide(L)'
;MASELIKKHLEELKSQKKFDEGMMENNVCSRGVSNHYWHLYSCGFEGSIVWNKAETKSIAWYSQEQIKKLSLEPIWAYWFRKRNII
;
A
#
# COMPACT_ATOMS: atom_id res chain seq x y z
N MET A 1 -27.48 7.09 2.37
CA MET A 1 -26.33 8.01 2.44
C MET A 1 -24.97 7.30 2.47
N ALA A 2 -24.70 6.29 3.33
CA ALA A 2 -23.42 5.55 3.31
C ALA A 2 -23.14 4.79 1.98
N SER A 3 -24.20 4.27 1.34
CA SER A 3 -24.12 3.50 0.08
C SER A 3 -23.60 4.31 -1.13
N GLU A 4 -23.98 5.58 -1.24
CA GLU A 4 -23.57 6.44 -2.36
C GLU A 4 -22.13 6.96 -2.19
N LEU A 5 -21.72 7.25 -0.96
CA LEU A 5 -20.33 7.59 -0.62
C LEU A 5 -19.38 6.42 -0.93
N ILE A 6 -19.77 5.20 -0.58
CA ILE A 6 -18.98 3.99 -0.90
C ILE A 6 -18.90 3.79 -2.41
N LYS A 7 -20.01 3.94 -3.15
CA LYS A 7 -20.00 3.82 -4.62
C LYS A 7 -19.14 4.90 -5.29
N LYS A 8 -19.23 6.16 -4.85
CA LYS A 8 -18.40 7.25 -5.36
C LYS A 8 -16.92 6.99 -5.08
N HIS A 9 -16.57 6.54 -3.88
CA HIS A 9 -15.19 6.18 -3.55
C HIS A 9 -14.69 5.01 -4.39
N LEU A 10 -15.53 4.00 -4.65
CA LEU A 10 -15.22 2.88 -5.55
C LEU A 10 -15.01 3.33 -7.01
N GLU A 11 -15.77 4.31 -7.51
CA GLU A 11 -15.54 4.91 -8.83
C GLU A 11 -14.25 5.77 -8.87
N GLU A 12 -13.95 6.53 -7.81
CA GLU A 12 -12.69 7.27 -7.68
C GLU A 12 -11.47 6.35 -7.60
N LEU A 13 -11.61 5.17 -6.98
CA LEU A 13 -10.60 4.11 -7.02
C LEU A 13 -10.38 3.57 -8.45
N LYS A 14 -11.32 3.73 -9.39
CA LYS A 14 -11.06 3.39 -10.81
C LYS A 14 -10.16 4.39 -11.53
N SER A 15 -9.87 5.55 -10.93
CA SER A 15 -8.81 6.46 -11.40
C SER A 15 -7.40 6.00 -10.97
N GLN A 16 -7.30 4.95 -10.15
CA GLN A 16 -6.02 4.37 -9.75
C GLN A 16 -5.27 3.82 -10.96
N LYS A 17 -4.15 4.45 -11.28
CA LYS A 17 -3.24 3.95 -12.29
C LYS A 17 -2.43 2.79 -11.70
N LYS A 18 -2.66 1.58 -12.20
CA LYS A 18 -1.70 0.48 -11.98
C LYS A 18 -0.35 0.94 -12.50
N PHE A 19 0.67 0.94 -11.65
CA PHE A 19 1.99 1.48 -12.01
C PHE A 19 3.11 0.44 -11.96
N ASP A 20 2.86 -0.72 -11.33
CA ASP A 20 3.77 -1.87 -11.37
C ASP A 20 3.01 -3.16 -10.99
N GLU A 21 3.66 -4.31 -11.20
CA GLU A 21 3.25 -5.61 -10.70
C GLU A 21 4.44 -6.58 -10.60
N GLY A 22 4.26 -7.70 -9.93
CA GLY A 22 5.24 -8.76 -9.94
C GLY A 22 5.16 -9.72 -8.76
N MET A 23 5.92 -10.81 -8.90
CA MET A 23 6.07 -11.82 -7.85
C MET A 23 7.12 -11.37 -6.83
N MET A 24 6.81 -11.52 -5.55
CA MET A 24 7.82 -11.51 -4.50
C MET A 24 7.97 -12.93 -3.95
N GLU A 25 9.16 -13.48 -4.11
CA GLU A 25 9.52 -14.78 -3.55
C GLU A 25 9.75 -14.65 -2.03
N ASN A 26 9.44 -15.71 -1.29
CA ASN A 26 9.62 -15.80 0.16
C ASN A 26 8.83 -14.75 0.97
N ASN A 27 7.76 -14.20 0.40
CA ASN A 27 6.79 -13.39 1.12
C ASN A 27 5.72 -14.31 1.75
N VAL A 28 6.10 -15.01 2.81
CA VAL A 28 5.28 -16.05 3.43
C VAL A 28 3.98 -15.48 4.02
N CYS A 29 2.86 -16.08 3.65
CA CYS A 29 1.55 -15.83 4.20
C CYS A 29 1.32 -16.64 5.47
N SER A 30 0.58 -16.09 6.43
CA SER A 30 0.04 -16.87 7.57
C SER A 30 -0.85 -18.03 7.14
N ARG A 31 -1.33 -18.03 5.89
CA ARG A 31 -2.13 -19.09 5.27
C ARG A 31 -1.28 -20.20 4.59
N GLY A 32 0.04 -20.20 4.78
CA GLY A 32 0.93 -21.24 4.26
C GLY A 32 1.36 -21.09 2.79
N VAL A 33 1.08 -19.95 2.16
CA VAL A 33 1.52 -19.64 0.80
C VAL A 33 2.90 -18.98 0.86
N SER A 34 3.86 -19.44 0.07
CA SER A 34 5.25 -18.95 0.11
C SER A 34 5.46 -17.63 -0.66
N ASN A 35 4.64 -17.36 -1.66
CA ASN A 35 4.83 -16.27 -2.62
C ASN A 35 3.52 -15.54 -2.89
N HIS A 36 3.60 -14.23 -3.15
CA HIS A 36 2.46 -13.42 -3.57
C HIS A 36 2.78 -12.68 -4.86
N TYR A 37 1.84 -12.72 -5.82
CA TYR A 37 1.86 -11.85 -6.98
C TYR A 37 1.09 -10.57 -6.67
N TRP A 38 1.76 -9.43 -6.75
CA TRP A 38 1.20 -8.14 -6.38
C TRP A 38 0.88 -7.29 -7.61
N HIS A 39 -0.24 -6.57 -7.55
CA HIS A 39 -0.55 -5.45 -8.44
C HIS A 39 -0.45 -4.16 -7.64
N LEU A 40 0.32 -3.18 -8.12
CA LEU A 40 0.56 -1.94 -7.42
C LEU A 40 -0.13 -0.77 -8.11
N TYR A 41 -0.79 0.05 -7.30
CA TYR A 41 -1.62 1.16 -7.74
C TYR A 41 -1.22 2.44 -7.01
N SER A 42 -1.21 3.56 -7.74
CA SER A 42 -1.01 4.88 -7.17
C SER A 42 -2.37 5.56 -7.02
N CYS A 43 -2.60 6.21 -5.89
CA CYS A 43 -3.76 7.06 -5.67
C CYS A 43 -3.35 8.41 -5.08
N GLY A 44 -4.18 9.42 -5.35
CA GLY A 44 -4.25 10.63 -4.54
C GLY A 44 -5.27 10.46 -3.43
N PHE A 45 -5.15 11.25 -2.38
CA PHE A 45 -6.13 11.29 -1.28
C PHE A 45 -6.28 12.71 -0.75
N GLU A 46 -7.51 13.06 -0.37
CA GLU A 46 -7.84 14.29 0.33
C GLU A 46 -8.54 13.96 1.65
N GLY A 47 -8.20 14.69 2.72
CA GLY A 47 -8.79 14.52 4.04
C GLY A 47 -7.77 14.10 5.10
N SER A 48 -8.27 13.48 6.18
CA SER A 48 -7.47 13.07 7.34
C SER A 48 -7.41 11.55 7.47
N ILE A 49 -6.30 11.05 8.03
CA ILE A 49 -6.13 9.63 8.33
C ILE A 49 -7.03 9.24 9.50
N VAL A 50 -7.83 8.19 9.32
CA VAL A 50 -8.57 7.53 10.40
C VAL A 50 -7.89 6.21 10.74
N TRP A 51 -7.30 6.12 11.93
CA TRP A 51 -6.55 4.92 12.34
C TRP A 51 -7.48 3.83 12.88
N ASN A 52 -7.47 2.66 12.24
CA ASN A 52 -8.06 1.43 12.77
C ASN A 52 -6.96 0.52 13.34
N LYS A 53 -6.90 0.39 14.66
CA LYS A 53 -5.86 -0.41 15.37
C LYS A 53 -5.93 -1.92 15.08
N ALA A 54 -7.10 -2.45 14.67
CA ALA A 54 -7.22 -3.86 14.32
C ALA A 54 -6.54 -4.20 12.98
N GLU A 55 -6.50 -3.23 12.07
CA GLU A 55 -6.03 -3.42 10.68
C GLU A 55 -4.66 -2.78 10.42
N THR A 56 -4.20 -1.89 11.29
CA THR A 56 -3.05 -1.02 11.02
C THR A 56 -2.05 -1.08 12.17
N LYS A 57 -0.87 -1.64 11.89
CA LYS A 57 0.27 -1.63 12.83
C LYS A 57 0.85 -0.23 13.05
N SER A 58 0.96 0.56 11.98
CA SER A 58 1.48 1.93 11.98
C SER A 58 0.98 2.68 10.74
N ILE A 59 0.71 3.98 10.86
CA ILE A 59 0.29 4.84 9.75
C ILE A 59 0.71 6.28 10.00
N ALA A 60 1.36 6.89 9.01
CA ALA A 60 1.68 8.31 8.97
C ALA A 60 2.09 8.71 7.55
N TRP A 61 2.17 10.02 7.32
CA TRP A 61 2.77 10.58 6.11
C TRP A 61 4.28 10.71 6.27
N TYR A 62 5.04 10.25 5.28
CA TYR A 62 6.49 10.30 5.28
C TYR A 62 7.01 10.87 3.95
N SER A 63 8.00 11.76 4.04
CA SER A 63 8.88 12.11 2.91
C SER A 63 9.80 10.93 2.56
N GLN A 64 10.38 10.95 1.36
CA GLN A 64 11.32 9.90 0.93
C GLN A 64 12.53 9.80 1.89
N GLU A 65 13.03 10.94 2.37
CA GLU A 65 14.15 11.02 3.33
C GLU A 65 13.79 10.40 4.68
N GLN A 66 12.53 10.54 5.11
CA GLN A 66 12.03 9.88 6.31
C GLN A 66 11.90 8.37 6.08
N ILE A 67 11.36 7.93 4.94
CA ILE A 67 11.20 6.50 4.62
C ILE A 67 12.55 5.78 4.64
N LYS A 68 13.62 6.41 4.10
CA LYS A 68 14.98 5.86 4.13
C LYS A 68 15.53 5.57 5.53
N LYS A 69 14.98 6.21 6.56
CA LYS A 69 15.38 6.03 7.97
C LYS A 69 14.48 5.03 8.71
N LEU A 70 13.41 4.54 8.09
CA LEU A 70 12.49 3.59 8.71
C LEU A 70 13.05 2.16 8.64
N SER A 71 12.79 1.37 9.68
CA SER A 71 12.94 -0.09 9.63
C SER A 71 11.74 -0.69 8.90
N LEU A 72 11.84 -0.81 7.57
CA LEU A 72 10.77 -1.30 6.71
C LEU A 72 10.62 -2.83 6.78
N GLU A 73 9.38 -3.32 6.74
CA GLU A 73 9.15 -4.74 6.47
C GLU A 73 9.69 -5.11 5.07
N PRO A 74 10.13 -6.36 4.85
CA PRO A 74 10.78 -6.76 3.59
C PRO A 74 9.98 -6.43 2.33
N ILE A 75 8.65 -6.53 2.38
CA ILE A 75 7.76 -6.23 1.26
C ILE A 75 7.80 -4.76 0.86
N TRP A 76 7.78 -3.84 1.83
CA TRP A 76 7.85 -2.40 1.56
C TRP A 76 9.23 -2.02 1.04
N ALA A 77 10.28 -2.56 1.64
CA ALA A 77 11.65 -2.33 1.21
C ALA A 77 11.90 -2.80 -0.23
N TYR A 78 11.34 -3.95 -0.62
CA TYR A 78 11.41 -4.47 -1.99
C TYR A 78 10.78 -3.51 -3.01
N TRP A 79 9.52 -3.13 -2.78
CA TRP A 79 8.80 -2.27 -3.72
C TRP A 79 9.37 -0.85 -3.77
N PHE A 80 9.74 -0.27 -2.63
CA PHE A 80 10.30 1.08 -2.61
C PHE A 80 11.65 1.16 -3.33
N ARG A 81 12.51 0.14 -3.22
CA ARG A 81 13.75 0.05 -4.01
C ARG A 81 13.48 -0.16 -5.50
N LYS A 82 12.62 -1.12 -5.87
CA LYS A 82 12.27 -1.40 -7.28
C LYS A 82 11.76 -0.14 -7.99
N ARG A 83 11.10 0.75 -7.25
CA ARG A 83 10.50 1.98 -7.77
C ARG A 83 11.34 3.24 -7.56
N ASN A 84 12.59 3.11 -7.09
CA ASN A 84 13.47 4.24 -6.76
C ASN A 84 12.83 5.29 -5.82
N ILE A 85 11.98 4.83 -4.88
CA ILE A 85 11.44 5.67 -3.80
C ILE A 85 12.49 5.78 -2.68
N ILE A 86 13.23 4.70 -2.45
CA ILE A 86 14.39 4.65 -1.54
C ILE A 86 15.61 4.05 -2.22
#